data_AF-N1SBS9-F1
#
_entry.id   AF-N1SBS9-F1
#
_cell.length_a   1.000
_cell.length_b   1.000
_cell.length_c   1.000
_cell.angle_alpha   90.00
_cell.angle_beta   90.00
_cell.angle_gamma   90.00
#
_symmetry.space_group_name_H-M   'P 1'
#
loop_
_entity.id
_entity.type
_entity.pdbx_description
1 polymer ?
#
loop_
_entity_poly.entity_id
_entity_poly.type
_entity_poly.pdbx_seq_one_letter_code
_entity_poly.pdbx_strand_id
1 'polypeptide(L)' 'MADPLSIAASVVGLLTAAAQVSKIIANIIQKARHAPEECGRIKAEVDDIRNVLVTLQLFIIGPQPRQDSRS' A
#
# COMPACT_ATOMS: atom_id res chain seq x y z
N MET A 1 -17.87 -16.67 -11.40
CA MET A 1 -17.02 -15.54 -11.83
C MET A 1 -16.76 -14.71 -10.58
N ALA A 2 -15.51 -14.36 -10.26
CA ALA A 2 -15.23 -13.59 -9.05
C ALA A 2 -15.90 -12.22 -9.14
N ASP A 3 -16.66 -11.86 -8.11
CA ASP A 3 -17.37 -10.58 -8.06
C ASP A 3 -16.33 -9.45 -7.94
N PRO A 4 -16.52 -8.31 -8.62
CA PRO A 4 -15.57 -7.19 -8.60
C PRO A 4 -15.20 -6.72 -7.19
N LEU A 5 -16.14 -6.84 -6.25
CA LEU A 5 -15.96 -6.53 -4.83
C LEU A 5 -14.95 -7.48 -4.15
N SER A 6 -14.99 -8.77 -4.49
CA SER A 6 -14.10 -9.79 -3.94
C SER A 6 -12.66 -9.59 -4.41
N ILE A 7 -12.49 -9.20 -5.69
CA ILE A 7 -11.19 -8.82 -6.24
C ILE A 7 -10.66 -7.56 -5.54
N ALA A 8 -11.49 -6.52 -5.39
CA ALA A 8 -11.10 -5.30 -4.68
C ALA A 8 -10.68 -5.57 -3.23
N ALA A 9 -11.44 -6.39 -2.50
CA ALA A 9 -11.12 -6.78 -1.13
C ALA A 9 -9.79 -7.56 -1.02
N SER A 10 -9.52 -8.47 -1.96
CA SER A 10 -8.25 -9.21 -2.02
C SER A 10 -7.06 -8.27 -2.23
N VAL A 11 -7.18 -7.30 -3.14
CA VAL A 11 -6.09 -6.35 -3.39
C VAL A 11 -5.93 -5.40 -2.20
N VAL A 12 -7.02 -4.87 -1.62
CA VAL A 12 -6.94 -4.06 -0.38
C VAL A 12 -6.27 -4.84 0.77
N GLY A 13 -6.55 -6.14 0.90
CA GLY A 13 -5.89 -7.02 1.87
C GLY A 13 -4.38 -7.11 1.65
N LEU A 14 -3.94 -7.32 0.40
CA LEU A 14 -2.53 -7.33 0.01
C LEU A 14 -1.84 -5.98 0.29
N LEU A 15 -2.50 -4.88 -0.07
CA LEU A 15 -1.98 -3.52 0.16
C LEU A 15 -1.81 -3.24 1.66
N THR A 16 -2.78 -3.66 2.46
CA THR A 16 -2.75 -3.52 3.93
C THR A 16 -1.62 -4.32 4.54
N ALA A 17 -1.37 -5.55 4.08
CA ALA A 17 -0.25 -6.36 4.54
C ALA A 17 1.10 -5.71 4.22
N ALA A 18 1.28 -5.24 2.99
CA ALA A 18 2.52 -4.59 2.56
C ALA A 18 2.78 -3.26 3.31
N ALA A 19 1.73 -2.49 3.61
CA ALA A 19 1.83 -1.27 4.43
C ALA A 19 2.27 -1.58 5.87
N GLN A 20 1.79 -2.67 6.47
CA GLN A 20 2.20 -3.10 7.80
C GLN A 20 3.68 -3.53 7.83
N VAL A 21 4.12 -4.32 6.84
CA VAL A 21 5.54 -4.72 6.70
C VAL A 21 6.43 -3.49 6.56
N SER A 22 6.05 -2.54 5.71
CA SER A 22 6.76 -1.27 5.52
C SER A 22 6.93 -0.50 6.82
N LYS A 23 5.88 -0.44 7.66
CA LYS A 23 5.93 0.23 8.98
C LYS A 23 6.87 -0.48 9.97
N ILE A 24 6.95 -1.80 9.94
CA ILE A 24 7.87 -2.57 10.80
C ILE A 24 9.31 -2.26 10.40
N ILE A 25 9.61 -2.30 9.10
CA ILE A 25 10.95 -2.02 8.57
C ILE A 25 11.37 -0.58 8.92
N ALA A 26 10.48 0.41 8.73
CA ALA A 26 10.74 1.79 9.12
C ALA A 26 11.12 1.94 10.61
N ASN A 27 10.46 1.21 11.51
CA ASN A 27 10.79 1.22 12.94
C ASN A 27 12.14 0.57 13.25
N ILE A 28 12.51 -0.50 12.54
CA ILE A 28 13.82 -1.15 12.69
C ILE A 28 14.92 -0.19 12.25
N ILE A 29 14.74 0.48 11.12
CA ILE A 29 15.64 1.51 10.60
C ILE A 29 15.82 2.65 11.60
N GLN A 30 14.73 3.16 12.18
CA GLN A 30 14.78 4.21 13.20
C GLN A 30 15.58 3.79 14.45
N LYS A 31 15.62 2.50 14.78
CA LYS A 31 16.37 1.96 15.93
C LYS A 31 17.82 1.62 15.60
N ALA A 32 18.16 1.41 14.33
CA ALA A 32 19.51 1.06 13.89
C ALA A 32 20.43 2.29 13.90
N ARG A 33 21.01 2.61 15.07
CA ARG A 33 21.93 3.74 15.27
C ARG A 33 23.29 3.62 14.55
N HIS A 34 23.63 2.45 14.01
CA HIS A 34 25.00 2.13 13.59
C HIS A 34 25.28 2.24 12.08
N ALA A 35 24.28 2.50 11.23
CA ALA A 35 24.47 2.63 9.78
C ALA A 35 23.49 3.65 9.18
N PRO A 36 23.69 4.96 9.43
CA PRO A 36 22.74 6.00 9.04
C PRO A 36 22.51 6.12 7.53
N GLU A 37 23.53 5.88 6.70
CA GLU A 37 23.40 5.90 5.23
C GLU A 37 22.56 4.73 4.70
N GLU A 38 22.89 3.50 5.08
CA GLU A 38 22.14 2.32 4.68
C GLU A 38 20.70 2.37 5.23
N CYS A 39 20.52 2.87 6.45
CA CYS A 39 19.20 3.15 7.01
C CYS A 39 18.41 4.18 6.19
N GLY A 40 19.07 5.24 5.72
CA GLY A 40 18.47 6.25 4.85
C GLY A 40 17.98 5.64 3.53
N ARG A 41 18.80 4.77 2.91
CA ARG A 41 18.44 4.06 1.67
C ARG A 41 17.24 3.14 1.87
N ILE A 42 17.26 2.30 2.90
CA ILE A 42 16.13 1.39 3.17
C ILE A 42 14.87 2.20 3.51
N LYS A 43 15.00 3.36 4.18
CA LYS A 43 13.85 4.23 4.46
C LYS A 43 13.22 4.77 3.18
N ALA A 44 14.05 5.17 2.21
CA ALA A 44 13.57 5.64 0.91
C ALA A 44 12.82 4.53 0.16
N GLU A 45 13.40 3.33 0.08
CA GLU A 45 12.76 2.16 -0.56
C GLU A 45 11.41 1.81 0.10
N VAL A 46 11.34 1.89 1.44
CA VAL A 46 10.09 1.66 2.19
C VAL A 46 9.04 2.73 1.91
N ASP A 47 9.45 3.99 1.75
CA ASP A 47 8.55 5.09 1.41
C ASP A 47 8.02 4.97 -0.01
N ASP A 48 8.87 4.58 -0.97
CA ASP A 48 8.47 4.26 -2.35
C ASP A 48 7.45 3.13 -2.40
N ILE A 49 7.70 2.03 -1.68
CA ILE A 49 6.73 0.92 -1.55
C ILE A 49 5.40 1.46 -1.02
N ARG A 50 5.42 2.24 0.07
CA ARG A 50 4.19 2.84 0.63
C ARG A 50 3.44 3.69 -0.40
N ASN A 51 4.16 4.49 -1.19
CA ASN A 51 3.56 5.39 -2.17
C ASN A 51 2.88 4.62 -3.31
N VAL A 52 3.51 3.54 -3.79
CA VAL A 52 2.91 2.62 -4.78
C VAL A 52 1.64 1.98 -4.22
N LEU A 53 1.67 1.52 -2.96
CA LEU A 53 0.51 0.88 -2.33
C LEU A 53 -0.67 1.84 -2.18
N VAL A 54 -0.42 3.09 -1.78
CA VAL A 54 -1.45 4.14 -1.69
C VAL A 54 -2.03 4.46 -3.07
N THR A 55 -1.17 4.55 -4.09
CA THR A 55 -1.61 4.82 -5.47
C THR A 55 -2.49 3.69 -6.00
N LEU A 56 -2.10 2.43 -5.77
CA LEU A 56 -2.91 1.26 -6.12
C LEU A 56 -4.23 1.26 -5.37
N GLN A 57 -4.24 1.60 -4.08
CA GLN A 57 -5.46 1.71 -3.29
C GLN A 57 -6.41 2.76 -3.88
N LEU A 58 -5.90 3.94 -4.25
CA LEU A 58 -6.70 4.99 -4.89
C LEU A 58 -7.24 4.57 -6.26
N PHE A 59 -6.47 3.79 -7.03
CA PHE A 59 -6.92 3.27 -8.31
C PHE A 59 -8.07 2.26 -8.16
N ILE A 60 -7.98 1.37 -7.17
CA ILE A 60 -8.99 0.34 -6.89
C ILE A 60 -10.24 0.94 -6.26
N ILE A 61 -10.09 1.96 -5.40
CA ILE A 61 -11.18 2.65 -4.70
C ILE A 61 -11.71 3.85 -5.51
N GLY A 62 -11.12 4.16 -6.68
CA GLY A 62 -11.50 5.26 -7.56
C GLY A 62 -13.02 5.34 -7.80
N PRO A 63 -13.57 6.54 -8.09
CA PRO A 63 -14.99 6.84 -7.95
C PRO A 63 -15.82 5.75 -8.60
N GLN A 64 -16.59 5.05 -7.77
CA GLN A 64 -17.59 4.06 -8.18
C GLN A 64 -18.24 4.56 -9.48
N PRO A 65 -18.21 3.80 -10.59
CA PRO A 65 -19.07 4.12 -11.72
C PRO A 65 -20.47 4.15 -11.13
N ARG A 66 -21.05 5.36 -11.08
CA ARG A 66 -22.45 5.57 -10.77
C ARG A 66 -23.20 4.60 -11.66
N GLN A 67 -23.84 3.58 -11.05
CA GLN A 67 -24.90 2.85 -11.72
C GLN A 67 -25.95 3.91 -12.04
N ASP A 68 -25.83 4.50 -13.23
CA ASP A 68 -26.84 5.34 -13.80
C ASP A 68 -28.06 4.44 -13.94
N SER A 69 -29.06 4.69 -13.09
CA SER A 69 -30.38 4.12 -13.22
C SER A 69 -30.93 4.47 -14.60
N ARG A 70 -30.83 3.53 -15.54
CA ARG A 70 -31.61 3.46 -16.77
C ARG A 70 -31.91 1.99 -17.01
N SER A 71 -33.13 1.52 -17.16
CA SER A 71 -34.48 2.11 -17.22
C SER A 71 -35.47 1.01 -16.88
#